data_AF-A0AAE0SI21-F1
#
_entry.id   AF-A0AAE0SI21-F1
#
_cell.length_a   1.000
_cell.length_b   1.000
_cell.length_c   1.000
_cell.angle_alpha   90.00
_cell.angle_beta   90.00
_cell.angle_gamma   90.00
#
_symmetry.space_group_name_H-M   'P 1'
#
loop_
_entity.id
_entity.type
_entity.pdbx_description
1 polymer ?
#
loop_
_entity_poly.entity_id
_entity_poly.type
_entity_poly.pdbx_seq_one_letter_code
_entity_poly.pdbx_strand_id
1 'polypeptide(L)'
;MDTMMNPHNWLKENDSNNQDTIVLDSNNQDTIVLDSNNQDTIVLDSNNQDTIVLDSNNQDTIVLDSNNQDTIVLDSNNQDTIVLNSNIQDTIVLDSNNQDTIVLDSNNQDTIVLDFNNQDTIVLDSNNQDTIVLDSNNQDTIVLDSNNQDTIVLDSNNQDTIVLDSNNQDTFIYLW
;
A
#
# COMPACT_ATOMS: atom_id res chain seq x y z
N MET A 1 -2.79 22.87 10.27
CA MET A 1 -3.57 23.32 11.46
C MET A 1 -3.59 22.10 12.36
N ASP A 2 -2.82 22.10 13.44
CA ASP A 2 -2.65 20.91 14.29
C ASP A 2 -3.89 20.72 15.16
N THR A 3 -4.73 19.74 14.80
CA THR A 3 -5.89 19.36 15.58
C THR A 3 -5.54 18.07 16.33
N MET A 4 -5.14 18.19 17.60
CA MET A 4 -5.10 17.05 18.51
C MET A 4 -6.52 16.77 19.01
N MET A 5 -7.13 15.63 18.64
CA MET A 5 -8.41 15.21 19.21
C MET A 5 -8.55 13.66 19.27
N ASN A 6 -8.69 13.17 20.51
CA ASN A 6 -9.18 11.87 21.01
C ASN A 6 -8.64 10.54 20.38
N PRO A 7 -8.13 9.57 21.18
CA PRO A 7 -7.20 8.54 20.72
C PRO A 7 -7.87 7.21 20.29
N HIS A 8 -9.09 7.24 19.73
CA HIS A 8 -9.86 6.03 19.39
C HIS A 8 -10.82 6.21 18.20
N ASN A 9 -10.38 6.89 17.13
CA ASN A 9 -10.97 6.94 15.76
C ASN A 9 -10.67 8.31 15.14
N TRP A 10 -9.73 8.34 14.20
CA TRP A 10 -9.40 9.52 13.41
C TRP A 10 -10.24 9.51 12.14
N LEU A 11 -11.48 10.00 12.24
CA LEU A 11 -12.22 10.42 11.04
C LEU A 11 -11.82 11.86 10.76
N LYS A 12 -10.77 12.05 9.96
CA LYS A 12 -10.42 13.37 9.44
C LYS A 12 -10.82 13.38 7.96
N GLU A 13 -12.08 13.74 7.73
CA GLU A 13 -12.58 14.18 6.44
C GLU A 13 -11.88 15.51 6.10
N ASN A 14 -10.63 15.41 5.63
CA ASN A 14 -9.84 16.57 5.23
C ASN A 14 -10.30 16.96 3.83
N ASP A 15 -11.45 17.63 3.73
CA ASP A 15 -11.89 18.26 2.48
C ASP A 15 -11.04 19.53 2.20
N SER A 16 -9.72 19.34 2.19
CA SER A 16 -8.74 20.39 2.05
C SER A 16 -8.62 20.72 0.57
N ASN A 17 -8.99 21.95 0.24
CA ASN A 17 -8.88 22.49 -1.12
C ASN A 17 -7.45 23.02 -1.42
N ASN A 18 -6.44 22.60 -0.64
CA ASN A 18 -5.05 23.08 -0.69
C ASN A 18 -4.07 21.90 -0.55
N GLN A 19 -2.79 22.11 -0.89
CA GLN A 19 -1.72 21.17 -0.57
C GLN A 19 -1.54 21.08 0.95
N ASP A 20 -1.77 19.91 1.52
CA ASP A 20 -1.67 19.66 2.95
C ASP A 20 -0.61 18.61 3.28
N THR A 21 -0.08 18.68 4.51
CA THR A 21 0.73 17.61 5.09
C THR A 21 0.01 17.09 6.33
N ILE A 22 -0.26 15.80 6.37
CA ILE A 22 -0.89 15.09 7.48
C ILE A 22 0.17 14.17 8.08
N VAL A 23 0.42 14.34 9.37
CA VAL A 23 1.29 13.44 10.14
C VAL A 23 0.48 12.91 11.32
N LEU A 24 0.34 11.60 11.42
CA LEU A 24 -0.40 10.91 12.46
C LEU A 24 0.47 9.80 13.07
N ASP A 25 0.33 9.64 14.38
CA ASP A 25 0.96 8.56 15.15
C ASP A 25 -0.15 7.91 15.99
N SER A 26 -0.39 6.63 15.73
CA SER A 26 -1.32 5.79 16.47
C SER A 26 -0.55 4.80 17.33
N ASN A 27 -0.87 4.82 18.63
CA ASN A 27 -0.27 3.94 19.63
C ASN A 27 -1.28 2.95 20.22
N ASN A 28 -2.50 2.87 19.71
CA ASN A 28 -3.57 1.98 20.20
C ASN A 28 -4.25 1.31 19.01
N GLN A 29 -5.38 0.65 19.22
CA GLN A 29 -6.26 0.20 18.14
C GLN A 29 -7.10 1.38 17.66
N ASP A 30 -6.81 1.89 16.47
CA ASP A 30 -7.44 3.04 15.86
C ASP A 30 -8.01 2.70 14.47
N THR A 31 -9.06 3.41 14.09
CA THR A 31 -9.50 3.49 12.70
C THR A 31 -9.21 4.88 12.18
N ILE A 32 -8.48 4.96 11.06
CA ILE A 32 -8.09 6.18 10.40
C ILE A 32 -8.72 6.18 9.02
N VAL A 33 -9.48 7.23 8.71
CA VAL A 33 -10.04 7.47 7.39
C VAL A 33 -9.66 8.86 6.95
N LEU A 34 -8.96 8.97 5.81
CA LEU A 34 -8.58 10.24 5.20
C LEU A 34 -8.97 10.22 3.72
N ASP A 35 -9.58 11.33 3.29
CA ASP A 35 -9.83 11.59 1.89
C ASP A 35 -8.96 12.80 1.50
N SER A 36 -8.21 12.68 0.41
CA SER A 36 -7.37 13.74 -0.17
C SER A 36 -7.85 14.05 -1.58
N ASN A 37 -8.13 15.33 -1.81
CA ASN A 37 -8.62 15.82 -3.10
C ASN A 37 -7.56 16.62 -3.88
N ASN A 38 -6.32 16.78 -3.39
CA ASN A 38 -5.30 17.64 -4.00
C ASN A 38 -3.91 17.00 -3.96
N GLN A 39 -2.83 17.78 -3.84
CA GLN A 39 -1.48 17.25 -3.74
C GLN A 39 -1.05 17.29 -2.27
N ASP A 40 -1.23 16.17 -1.60
CA ASP A 40 -1.05 16.01 -0.17
C ASP A 40 0.11 15.07 0.13
N THR A 41 0.68 15.23 1.32
CA THR A 41 1.62 14.28 1.88
C THR A 41 1.05 13.73 3.16
N ILE A 42 0.85 12.42 3.20
CA ILE A 42 0.31 11.70 4.34
C ILE A 42 1.42 10.81 4.90
N VAL A 43 1.74 10.99 6.19
CA VAL A 43 2.67 10.15 6.93
C VAL A 43 1.95 9.58 8.14
N LEU A 44 1.85 8.26 8.24
CA LEU A 44 1.29 7.58 9.40
C LEU A 44 2.29 6.58 9.99
N ASP A 45 2.41 6.59 11.31
CA ASP A 45 3.06 5.55 12.10
C ASP A 45 2.00 4.87 12.96
N SER A 46 1.84 3.56 12.79
CA SER A 46 0.93 2.70 13.55
C SER A 46 1.74 1.69 14.35
N ASN A 47 1.54 1.70 15.66
CA ASN A 47 2.22 0.81 16.58
C ASN A 47 1.38 -0.39 17.04
N ASN A 48 0.10 -0.48 16.69
CA ASN A 48 -0.81 -1.52 17.23
C ASN A 48 -1.71 -2.11 16.13
N GLN A 49 -2.99 -2.40 16.39
CA GLN A 49 -3.87 -3.02 15.41
C GLN A 49 -4.83 -1.98 14.87
N ASP A 50 -4.51 -1.46 13.70
CA ASP A 50 -5.19 -0.33 13.09
C ASP A 50 -5.89 -0.72 11.79
N THR A 51 -6.88 0.10 11.45
CA THR A 51 -7.51 0.08 10.13
C THR A 51 -7.33 1.44 9.51
N ILE A 52 -6.59 1.48 8.41
CA ILE A 52 -6.29 2.70 7.66
C ILE A 52 -7.02 2.60 6.32
N VAL A 53 -7.83 3.60 6.02
CA VAL A 53 -8.50 3.77 4.74
C VAL A 53 -8.14 5.14 4.18
N LEU A 54 -7.46 5.19 3.03
CA LEU A 54 -7.13 6.43 2.36
C LEU A 54 -7.71 6.43 0.94
N ASP A 55 -8.39 7.51 0.58
CA ASP A 55 -8.81 7.81 -0.79
C ASP A 55 -8.02 9.04 -1.27
N SER A 56 -7.25 8.88 -2.34
CA SER A 56 -6.56 9.97 -3.01
C SER A 56 -7.06 10.18 -4.42
N ASN A 57 -7.41 11.43 -4.72
CA ASN A 57 -7.87 11.82 -6.05
C ASN A 57 -6.79 12.42 -6.96
N ASN A 58 -5.59 12.78 -6.48
CA ASN A 58 -4.67 13.64 -7.24
C ASN A 58 -3.19 13.20 -7.17
N GLN A 59 -2.25 14.03 -6.71
CA GLN A 59 -0.82 13.67 -6.72
C GLN A 59 -0.30 13.69 -5.30
N ASP A 60 -0.38 12.54 -4.66
CA ASP A 60 -0.10 12.38 -3.26
C ASP A 60 1.16 11.57 -3.01
N THR A 61 1.71 11.79 -1.83
CA THR A 61 2.74 10.94 -1.28
C THR A 61 2.23 10.36 0.03
N ILE A 62 2.09 9.05 0.07
CA ILE A 62 1.62 8.30 1.23
C ILE A 62 2.80 7.49 1.75
N VAL A 63 3.13 7.68 3.02
CA VAL A 63 4.13 6.91 3.75
C VAL A 63 3.47 6.32 4.99
N LEU A 64 3.41 4.99 5.07
CA LEU A 64 2.84 4.29 6.21
C LEU A 64 3.88 3.34 6.80
N ASP A 65 4.12 3.45 8.10
CA ASP A 65 4.90 2.49 8.86
C ASP A 65 3.96 1.78 9.85
N SER A 66 3.82 0.45 9.71
CA SER A 66 3.04 -0.42 10.60
C SER A 66 3.95 -1.39 11.35
N ASN A 67 3.81 -1.46 12.67
CA ASN A 67 4.59 -2.37 13.51
C ASN A 67 3.88 -3.68 13.88
N ASN A 68 2.56 -3.72 13.79
CA ASN A 68 1.71 -4.81 14.28
C ASN A 68 0.64 -5.15 13.22
N GLN A 69 -0.49 -5.77 13.61
CA GLN A 69 -1.47 -6.31 12.67
C GLN A 69 -2.45 -5.23 12.19
N ASP A 70 -2.21 -4.71 11.00
CA ASP A 70 -2.97 -3.63 10.39
C ASP A 70 -3.74 -4.10 9.15
N THR A 71 -4.82 -3.38 8.88
CA THR A 71 -5.52 -3.45 7.60
C THR A 71 -5.42 -2.09 6.93
N ILE A 72 -4.80 -2.08 5.75
CA ILE A 72 -4.58 -0.86 4.98
C ILE A 72 -5.33 -1.01 3.66
N VAL A 73 -6.20 -0.04 3.37
CA VAL A 73 -6.95 0.07 2.13
C VAL A 73 -6.66 1.42 1.51
N LEU A 74 -6.08 1.42 0.32
CA LEU A 74 -5.73 2.62 -0.44
C LEU A 74 -6.44 2.61 -1.78
N ASP A 75 -7.15 3.69 -2.09
CA ASP A 75 -7.68 3.97 -3.43
C ASP A 75 -6.96 5.23 -3.96
N SER A 76 -6.41 5.15 -5.16
CA SER A 76 -5.55 6.18 -5.74
C SER A 76 -5.93 6.39 -7.20
N ASN A 77 -6.45 7.57 -7.50
CA ASN A 77 -6.99 7.84 -8.83
C ASN A 77 -5.98 8.40 -9.83
N ASN A 78 -4.85 8.96 -9.40
CA ASN A 78 -3.97 9.75 -10.28
C ASN A 78 -2.48 9.39 -10.20
N GLN A 79 -1.59 10.26 -9.72
CA GLN A 79 -0.16 9.99 -9.74
C GLN A 79 0.40 10.02 -8.34
N ASP A 80 0.43 8.84 -7.72
CA ASP A 80 0.70 8.69 -6.31
C ASP A 80 2.01 7.95 -6.08
N THR A 81 2.70 8.35 -5.02
CA THR A 81 3.86 7.62 -4.51
C THR A 81 3.48 7.04 -3.16
N ILE A 82 3.49 5.72 -3.09
CA ILE A 82 3.03 4.96 -1.94
C ILE A 82 4.20 4.14 -1.42
N VAL A 83 4.57 4.38 -0.17
CA VAL A 83 5.61 3.63 0.54
C VAL A 83 5.01 3.05 1.80
N LEU A 84 4.98 1.73 1.90
CA LEU A 84 4.53 1.03 3.12
C LEU A 84 5.64 0.16 3.65
N ASN A 85 5.89 0.26 4.95
CA ASN A 85 6.71 -0.71 5.68
C ASN A 85 5.85 -1.38 6.72
N SER A 86 5.76 -2.71 6.62
CA SER A 86 4.89 -3.54 7.44
C SER A 86 5.73 -4.57 8.18
N ASN A 87 5.65 -4.57 9.50
CA ASN A 87 6.45 -5.47 10.30
C ASN A 87 5.75 -6.79 10.63
N ILE A 88 4.45 -6.81 10.97
CA ILE A 88 3.81 -8.03 11.48
C ILE A 88 2.36 -8.19 11.01
N GLN A 89 2.18 -9.02 9.99
CA GLN A 89 0.89 -9.63 9.63
C GLN A 89 -0.18 -8.60 9.26
N ASP A 90 0.04 -7.99 8.10
CA ASP A 90 -0.80 -6.97 7.53
C ASP A 90 -1.65 -7.48 6.38
N THR A 91 -2.79 -6.83 6.18
CA THR A 91 -3.56 -6.95 4.95
C THR A 91 -3.52 -5.61 4.23
N ILE A 92 -2.90 -5.58 3.07
CA ILE A 92 -2.77 -4.40 2.23
C ILE A 92 -3.63 -4.63 0.98
N VAL A 93 -4.56 -3.72 0.75
CA VAL A 93 -5.36 -3.65 -0.47
C VAL A 93 -5.13 -2.29 -1.10
N LEU A 94 -4.68 -2.28 -2.34
CA LEU A 94 -4.42 -1.05 -3.09
C LEU A 94 -5.09 -1.16 -4.45
N ASP A 95 -5.92 -0.17 -4.78
CA ASP A 95 -6.47 0.04 -6.11
C ASP A 95 -5.87 1.33 -6.66
N SER A 96 -5.27 1.26 -7.85
CA SER A 96 -4.82 2.45 -8.55
C SER A 96 -5.26 2.49 -10.01
N ASN A 97 -5.71 3.67 -10.39
CA ASN A 97 -6.21 3.94 -11.72
C ASN A 97 -5.16 4.45 -12.71
N ASN A 98 -4.02 5.01 -12.29
CA ASN A 98 -3.18 5.81 -13.18
C ASN A 98 -1.67 5.52 -13.13
N GLN A 99 -0.81 6.44 -12.68
CA GLN A 99 0.66 6.26 -12.78
C GLN A 99 1.29 6.38 -11.41
N ASP A 100 1.47 5.23 -10.78
CA ASP A 100 1.91 5.15 -9.41
C ASP A 100 3.27 4.48 -9.27
N THR A 101 3.93 4.86 -8.19
CA THR A 101 5.11 4.17 -7.71
C THR A 101 4.82 3.61 -6.34
N ILE A 102 4.86 2.29 -6.23
CA ILE A 102 4.53 1.57 -5.01
C ILE A 102 5.75 0.81 -4.55
N VAL A 103 6.12 1.04 -3.30
CA VAL A 103 7.19 0.33 -2.62
C VAL A 103 6.60 -0.26 -1.34
N LEU A 104 6.55 -1.59 -1.25
CA LEU A 104 6.13 -2.28 -0.04
C LEU A 104 7.29 -3.13 0.48
N ASP A 105 7.60 -2.99 1.77
CA ASP A 105 8.50 -3.87 2.52
C ASP A 105 7.71 -4.59 3.60
N SER A 106 7.60 -5.91 3.49
CA SER A 106 6.90 -6.79 4.42
C SER A 106 7.87 -7.72 5.13
N ASN A 107 7.89 -7.65 6.46
CA ASN A 107 8.79 -8.49 7.25
C ASN A 107 8.22 -9.86 7.63
N ASN A 108 6.89 -10.06 7.66
CA ASN A 108 6.29 -11.27 8.24
C ASN A 108 5.24 -12.00 7.37
N GLN A 109 3.95 -11.96 7.73
CA GLN A 109 2.92 -12.83 7.13
C GLN A 109 1.81 -11.97 6.55
N ASP A 110 2.07 -11.41 5.39
CA ASP A 110 1.24 -10.35 4.85
C ASP A 110 0.41 -10.86 3.66
N THR A 111 -0.78 -10.28 3.52
CA THR A 111 -1.62 -10.47 2.36
C THR A 111 -1.67 -9.15 1.60
N ILE A 112 -1.11 -9.16 0.41
CA ILE A 112 -1.01 -7.99 -0.46
C ILE A 112 -1.88 -8.25 -1.68
N VAL A 113 -2.88 -7.39 -1.88
CA VAL A 113 -3.74 -7.41 -3.07
C VAL A 113 -3.64 -6.06 -3.74
N LEU A 114 -3.20 -6.07 -4.99
CA LEU A 114 -3.00 -4.86 -5.74
C LEU A 114 -3.71 -4.96 -7.10
N ASP A 115 -4.48 -3.94 -7.45
CA ASP A 115 -5.20 -3.82 -8.73
C ASP A 115 -4.77 -2.52 -9.43
N PHE A 116 -4.30 -2.64 -10.67
CA PHE A 116 -3.69 -1.58 -11.42
C PHE A 116 -4.26 -1.44 -12.82
N ASN A 117 -4.67 -0.23 -13.16
CA ASN A 117 -5.23 0.02 -14.47
C ASN A 117 -4.24 0.53 -15.52
N ASN A 118 -3.11 1.15 -15.15
CA ASN A 118 -2.32 1.94 -16.11
C ASN A 118 -0.81 1.66 -16.11
N GLN A 119 0.05 2.61 -15.73
CA GLN A 119 1.52 2.46 -15.89
C GLN A 119 2.17 2.60 -14.54
N ASP A 120 2.33 1.47 -13.88
CA ASP A 120 2.74 1.40 -12.49
C ASP A 120 4.11 0.76 -12.34
N THR A 121 4.85 1.26 -11.36
CA THR A 121 6.12 0.67 -10.93
C THR A 121 5.95 0.15 -9.52
N ILE A 122 6.11 -1.16 -9.37
CA ILE A 122 5.85 -1.86 -8.13
C ILE A 122 7.14 -2.56 -7.72
N VAL A 123 7.57 -2.28 -6.50
CA VAL A 123 8.70 -2.95 -5.86
C VAL A 123 8.19 -3.54 -4.55
N LEU A 124 8.17 -4.87 -4.45
CA LEU A 124 7.83 -5.58 -3.23
C LEU A 124 9.07 -6.33 -2.73
N ASP A 125 9.41 -6.13 -1.46
CA ASP A 125 10.37 -6.94 -0.73
C ASP A 125 9.62 -7.67 0.39
N SER A 126 9.61 -9.00 0.33
CA SER A 126 8.95 -9.87 1.32
C SER A 126 9.96 -10.78 1.99
N ASN A 127 10.06 -10.65 3.32
CA ASN A 127 11.03 -11.46 4.07
C ASN A 127 10.51 -12.85 4.45
N ASN A 128 9.20 -13.08 4.55
CA ASN A 128 8.64 -14.28 5.21
C ASN A 128 7.56 -15.04 4.41
N GLN A 129 6.30 -15.11 4.86
CA GLN A 129 5.29 -15.97 4.23
C GLN A 129 4.12 -15.12 3.77
N ASP A 130 4.25 -14.60 2.55
CA ASP A 130 3.33 -13.63 2.02
C ASP A 130 2.48 -14.23 0.91
N THR A 131 1.26 -13.71 0.81
CA THR A 131 0.40 -13.96 -0.34
C THR A 131 0.24 -12.66 -1.09
N ILE A 132 0.75 -12.62 -2.31
CA ILE A 132 0.71 -11.47 -3.18
C ILE A 132 -0.19 -11.80 -4.37
N VAL A 133 -1.20 -10.97 -4.59
CA VAL A 133 -2.06 -11.01 -5.76
C VAL A 133 -1.94 -9.66 -6.45
N LEU A 134 -1.47 -9.69 -7.70
CA LEU A 134 -1.46 -8.51 -8.58
C LEU A 134 -2.38 -8.76 -9.76
N ASP A 135 -3.28 -7.81 -10.01
CA ASP A 135 -4.02 -7.66 -11.26
C ASP A 135 -3.53 -6.37 -11.94
N SER A 136 -3.24 -6.47 -13.22
CA SER A 136 -2.65 -5.38 -14.02
C SER A 136 -3.28 -5.34 -15.41
N ASN A 137 -3.82 -4.19 -15.79
CA ASN A 137 -4.47 -4.04 -17.07
C ASN A 137 -3.55 -3.53 -18.18
N ASN A 138 -2.43 -2.87 -17.87
CA ASN A 138 -1.66 -2.14 -18.88
C ASN A 138 -0.14 -2.42 -18.89
N GLN A 139 0.74 -1.45 -18.63
CA GLN A 139 2.19 -1.58 -18.86
C GLN A 139 2.95 -1.37 -17.57
N ASP A 140 3.11 -2.45 -16.82
CA ASP A 140 3.65 -2.36 -15.47
C ASP A 140 5.07 -2.92 -15.37
N THR A 141 5.83 -2.35 -14.45
CA THR A 141 7.13 -2.89 -14.04
C THR A 141 7.00 -3.40 -12.62
N ILE A 142 7.11 -4.72 -12.47
CA ILE A 142 6.99 -5.39 -11.19
C ILE A 142 8.34 -6.00 -10.83
N VAL A 143 8.86 -5.63 -9.68
CA VAL A 143 10.05 -6.23 -9.07
C VAL A 143 9.64 -6.84 -7.75
N LEU A 144 9.78 -8.16 -7.63
CA LEU A 144 9.53 -8.90 -6.40
C LEU A 144 10.84 -9.52 -5.93
N ASP A 145 11.22 -9.23 -4.69
CA ASP A 145 12.27 -9.93 -3.96
C ASP A 145 11.63 -10.64 -2.77
N SER A 146 11.82 -11.96 -2.69
CA SER A 146 11.24 -12.80 -1.66
C SER A 146 12.29 -13.69 -1.01
N ASN A 147 12.37 -13.64 0.33
CA ASN A 147 13.35 -14.43 1.05
C ASN A 147 12.85 -15.81 1.48
N ASN A 148 11.54 -16.07 1.55
CA ASN A 148 11.01 -17.28 2.19
C ASN A 148 9.95 -18.05 1.39
N GLN A 149 8.70 -18.15 1.83
CA GLN A 149 7.70 -19.05 1.22
C GLN A 149 6.47 -18.25 0.80
N ASP A 150 6.55 -17.69 -0.39
CA ASP A 150 5.53 -16.79 -0.88
C ASP A 150 4.66 -17.45 -1.94
N THR A 151 3.40 -17.03 -1.97
CA THR A 151 2.48 -17.34 -3.05
C THR A 151 2.20 -16.07 -3.83
N ILE A 152 2.62 -16.06 -5.08
CA ILE A 152 2.49 -14.91 -5.97
C ILE A 152 1.56 -15.30 -7.12
N VAL A 153 0.46 -14.56 -7.23
CA VAL A 153 -0.50 -14.68 -8.33
C VAL A 153 -0.47 -13.38 -9.12
N LEU A 154 -0.18 -13.49 -10.41
CA LEU A 154 -0.07 -12.36 -11.33
C LEU A 154 -1.10 -12.58 -12.44
N ASP A 155 -2.05 -11.66 -12.56
CA ASP A 155 -2.96 -11.56 -13.70
C ASP A 155 -2.61 -10.29 -14.48
N SER A 156 -2.45 -10.44 -15.79
CA SER A 156 -2.07 -9.34 -16.66
C SER A 156 -2.70 -9.45 -18.03
N ASN A 157 -3.35 -8.36 -18.46
CA ASN A 157 -3.97 -8.27 -19.78
C ASN A 157 -3.03 -7.78 -20.88
N ASN A 158 -1.90 -7.13 -20.55
CA ASN A 158 -1.06 -6.41 -21.51
C ASN A 158 0.46 -6.67 -21.31
N GLN A 159 1.31 -5.65 -21.43
CA GLN A 159 2.77 -5.81 -21.58
C GLN A 159 3.49 -5.44 -20.30
N ASP A 160 3.77 -6.43 -19.45
CA ASP A 160 4.52 -6.19 -18.22
C ASP A 160 5.96 -6.66 -18.28
N THR A 161 6.79 -5.97 -17.51
CA THR A 161 8.15 -6.40 -17.19
C THR A 161 8.19 -6.87 -15.76
N ILE A 162 8.50 -8.16 -15.58
CA ILE A 162 8.45 -8.79 -14.27
C ILE A 162 9.82 -9.38 -13.95
N VAL A 163 10.38 -8.95 -12.82
CA VAL A 163 11.64 -9.43 -12.27
C VAL A 163 11.33 -10.06 -10.93
N LEU A 164 11.72 -11.33 -10.79
CA LEU A 164 11.54 -12.11 -9.58
C LEU A 164 12.91 -12.55 -9.09
N ASP A 165 13.24 -12.19 -7.86
CA ASP A 165 14.34 -12.79 -7.11
C ASP A 165 13.75 -13.54 -5.91
N SER A 166 14.19 -14.77 -5.70
CA SER A 166 13.69 -15.62 -4.63
C SER A 166 14.79 -16.51 -4.10
N ASN A 167 14.96 -16.48 -2.78
CA ASN A 167 15.97 -17.29 -2.10
C ASN A 167 15.45 -18.67 -1.65
N ASN A 168 14.14 -18.93 -1.67
CA ASN A 168 13.52 -20.13 -1.08
C ASN A 168 12.35 -20.70 -1.91
N GLN A 169 11.31 -21.27 -1.27
CA GLN A 169 10.28 -22.08 -1.94
C GLN A 169 9.03 -21.25 -2.23
N ASP A 170 9.01 -20.60 -3.39
CA ASP A 170 7.86 -19.81 -3.82
C ASP A 170 7.00 -20.52 -4.84
N THR A 171 5.72 -20.18 -4.81
CA THR A 171 4.74 -20.60 -5.80
C THR A 171 4.33 -19.40 -6.64
N PHE A 172 4.66 -19.45 -7.93
CA PHE A 172 4.26 -18.44 -8.90
C PHE A 172 3.14 -18.97 -9.80
N ILE A 173 2.04 -18.23 -9.86
CA ILE A 173 0.91 -18.49 -10.74
C ILE A 173 0.76 -17.27 -11.66
N TYR A 174 0.80 -17.52 -12.96
CA TYR A 174 0.61 -16.48 -13.96
C TYR A 174 -0.68 -16.75 -14.74
N LEU A 175 -1.56 -15.77 -14.78
CA LEU A 175 -2.82 -15.76 -15.50
C LEU A 175 -2.72 -14.77 -16.68
N TRP A 176 -3.47 -15.05 -17.74
CA TRP A 176 -3.52 -14.34 -19.03
C TRP A 176 -4.96 -14.37 -19.54
#